data_AF-A0A7C8DU32-F1
#
_entry.id   AF-A0A7C8DU32-F1
#
_cell.length_a   1.000
_cell.length_b   1.000
_cell.length_c   1.000
_cell.angle_alpha   90.00
_cell.angle_beta   90.00
_cell.angle_gamma   90.00
#
_symmetry.space_group_name_H-M   'P 1'
#
loop_
_entity.id
_entity.type
_entity.pdbx_description
1 polymer ?
#
loop_
_entity_poly.entity_id
_entity_poly.type
_entity_poly.pdbx_seq_one_letter_code
_entity_poly.pdbx_strand_id
1 'polypeptide(L)' 'MFRGVHNLTIDAKGRLKVPTRHQTQIDKTCGGKMVISIHPDDACLLLYPLGDWQKLEQKVSELPSL' A
#
# COMPACT_ATOMS: atom_id res chain seq x y z
N MET A 1 12.29 -3.92 -0.69
CA MET A 1 11.42 -4.47 0.37
C MET A 1 11.19 -3.37 1.39
N PHE A 2 9.93 -3.04 1.70
CA PHE A 2 9.60 -2.03 2.70
C PHE A 2 9.84 -2.60 4.10
N ARG A 3 10.67 -1.93 4.91
CA ARG A 3 11.02 -2.34 6.28
C ARG A 3 11.20 -1.13 7.19
N GLY A 4 10.91 -1.34 8.48
CA GLY A 4 11.09 -0.37 9.55
C GLY A 4 9.79 0.29 9.98
N VAL A 5 9.80 0.85 11.19
CA VAL A 5 8.68 1.61 11.76
C VAL A 5 9.00 3.10 11.65
N HIS A 6 8.03 3.89 11.22
CA HIS A 6 8.18 5.33 11.03
C HIS A 6 6.97 6.04 11.64
N ASN A 7 7.22 6.93 12.59
CA ASN A 7 6.17 7.81 13.12
C ASN A 7 5.97 8.96 12.13
N LEU A 8 4.74 9.07 11.62
CA LEU A 8 4.34 10.09 10.65
C LEU A 8 3.13 10.84 11.18
N THR A 9 3.00 12.09 10.75
CA THR A 9 1.83 12.91 11.04
C THR A 9 1.00 13.04 9.76
N ILE A 10 -0.32 13.02 9.93
CA ILE A 10 -1.27 13.30 8.86
C ILE A 10 -1.58 14.80 8.93
N ASP A 11 -1.48 15.49 7.80
CA ASP A 11 -1.82 16.91 7.73
C ASP A 11 -3.34 17.13 7.79
N ALA A 12 -3.77 18.39 7.92
CA ALA A 12 -5.19 18.75 7.99
C ALA A 12 -6.02 18.34 6.75
N LYS A 13 -5.36 17.95 5.66
CA LYS A 13 -5.99 17.50 4.42
C LYS A 13 -5.98 15.98 4.27
N GLY A 14 -5.58 15.23 5.31
CA GLY A 14 -5.52 13.79 5.26
C GLY A 14 -4.30 13.24 4.51
N ARG A 15 -3.28 14.05 4.24
CA ARG A 15 -2.08 13.61 3.50
C ARG A 15 -0.98 13.22 4.47
N LEU A 16 -0.21 12.21 4.08
CA LEU A 16 1.03 11.83 4.74
C LEU A 16 2.20 11.92 3.74
N LYS A 17 3.39 12.24 4.26
CA LYS A 17 4.61 12.23 3.45
C LYS A 17 5.27 10.86 3.56
N VAL A 18 5.47 10.20 2.43
CA VAL A 18 6.23 8.95 2.37
C VAL A 18 7.69 9.22 2.78
N PRO A 19 8.28 8.45 3.72
CA PRO A 19 9.68 8.59 4.10
C PRO A 19 10.62 8.50 2.90
N THR A 20 11.62 9.39 2.83
CA THR A 20 12.52 9.54 1.68
C THR A 20 13.18 8.24 1.26
N ARG A 21 13.53 7.37 2.22
CA ARG A 21 14.14 6.05 1.96
C ARG A 21 13.28 5.12 1.08
N HIS A 22 11.95 5.30 1.09
CA HIS A 22 11.02 4.46 0.35
C HIS A 22 10.63 5.07 -1.00
N GLN A 23 10.83 6.38 -1.20
CA GLN A 23 10.44 7.09 -2.44
C GLN A 23 11.13 6.49 -3.67
N THR A 24 12.47 6.38 -3.65
CA THR A 24 13.22 5.79 -4.77
C THR A 24 12.82 4.34 -5.04
N GLN A 25 12.47 3.58 -4.00
CA GLN A 25 12.01 2.20 -4.17
C GLN A 25 10.62 2.16 -4.83
N ILE A 26 9.69 2.99 -4.39
CA ILE A 26 8.34 3.09 -4.96
C ILE A 26 8.41 3.47 -6.44
N ASP A 27 9.20 4.48 -6.79
CA ASP A 27 9.36 4.91 -8.18
C ASP A 27 9.92 3.78 -9.04
N LYS A 28 10.93 3.05 -8.56
CA LYS A 28 11.50 1.91 -9.27
C LYS A 28 10.54 0.72 -9.38
N THR A 29 9.73 0.45 -8.36
CA THR A 29 8.87 -0.73 -8.30
C THR A 29 7.56 -0.55 -9.06
N CYS A 30 6.95 0.63 -9.00
CA CYS A 30 5.63 0.87 -9.58
C CYS A 30 5.44 2.28 -10.16
N GLY A 31 6.49 3.08 -10.30
CA GLY A 31 6.40 4.44 -10.85
C GLY A 31 5.46 5.35 -10.06
N GLY A 32 5.41 5.18 -8.73
CA GLY A 32 4.51 5.95 -7.86
C GLY A 32 3.06 5.44 -7.81
N LYS A 33 2.69 4.41 -8.59
CA LYS A 33 1.34 3.86 -8.58
C LYS A 33 1.12 2.94 -7.38
N MET A 34 0.37 3.44 -6.42
CA MET A 34 0.08 2.75 -5.16
C MET A 34 -1.43 2.62 -4.94
N VAL A 35 -1.84 1.60 -4.19
CA VAL A 35 -3.23 1.35 -3.79
C VAL A 35 -3.30 1.32 -2.27
N ILE A 36 -4.32 1.97 -1.71
CA ILE A 36 -4.63 1.92 -0.28
C ILE A 36 -5.87 1.05 -0.09
N SER A 37 -5.81 0.13 0.87
CA SER A 37 -6.96 -0.68 1.30
C SER A 37 -7.06 -0.73 2.82
N ILE A 38 -8.17 -1.25 3.32
CA ILE A 38 -8.35 -1.60 4.73
C ILE A 38 -7.81 -3.00 5.00
N HIS A 39 -7.23 -3.24 6.18
CA HIS A 39 -6.94 -4.60 6.63
C HIS A 39 -8.24 -5.28 7.10
N PRO A 40 -8.48 -6.56 6.74
CA PRO A 40 -9.74 -7.24 7.09
C PRO A 40 -9.91 -7.46 8.60
N ASP A 41 -8.82 -7.74 9.31
CA ASP A 41 -8.87 -8.15 10.73
C ASP A 41 -8.37 -7.07 11.70
N ASP A 42 -7.65 -6.07 11.20
CA ASP A 42 -6.98 -5.06 12.03
C ASP A 42 -7.48 -3.67 11.65
N ALA A 43 -7.58 -2.78 12.63
CA ALA A 43 -7.95 -1.38 12.41
C ALA A 43 -6.78 -0.56 11.83
N CYS A 44 -6.29 -0.95 10.65
CA CYS A 44 -5.21 -0.28 9.96
C CYS A 44 -5.43 -0.21 8.44
N LEU A 45 -4.67 0.67 7.81
CA LEU A 45 -4.61 0.81 6.36
C LEU A 45 -3.39 0.07 5.82
N LEU A 46 -3.57 -0.55 4.67
CA LEU A 46 -2.53 -1.22 3.91
C LEU A 46 -2.21 -0.40 2.67
N LEU A 47 -0.94 -0.39 2.29
CA LEU A 47 -0.44 0.34 1.13
C LEU A 47 0.35 -0.62 0.24
N TYR A 48 -0.11 -0.81 -0.99
CA TYR A 48 0.44 -1.75 -1.95
C TYR A 48 0.98 -1.06 -3.20
N PRO A 49 2.09 -1.52 -3.78
CA PRO A 49 2.39 -1.25 -5.18
C PRO A 49 1.28 -1.81 -6.07
N LEU A 50 0.87 -1.06 -7.10
CA LEU A 50 -0.25 -1.46 -7.97
C LEU A 50 -0.10 -2.89 -8.53
N GLY A 51 1.10 -3.28 -8.96
CA GLY A 51 1.33 -4.61 -9.53
C GLY A 51 1.15 -5.76 -8.52
N ASP A 52 1.37 -5.51 -7.23
CA ASP A 52 1.12 -6.52 -6.19
C ASP A 52 -0.35 -6.59 -5.80
N TRP A 53 -1.03 -5.43 -5.80
CA TRP A 53 -2.49 -5.36 -5.63
C TRP A 53 -3.22 -6.15 -6.73
N GLN A 54 -2.84 -5.98 -7.99
CA GLN A 54 -3.45 -6.71 -9.12
C GLN A 54 -3.32 -8.23 -8.99
N LYS A 55 -2.20 -8.74 -8.45
CA LYS A 55 -2.04 -10.17 -8.18
C LYS A 55 -2.97 -10.64 -7.06
N LEU A 56 -3.19 -9.80 -6.04
CA LEU A 56 -4.13 -10.09 -4.97
C LEU A 56 -5.56 -10.11 -5.51
N GLU A 57 -5.96 -9.12 -6.30
CA GLU A 57 -7.27 -9.06 -6.96
C GLU A 57 -7.53 -10.31 -7.80
N GLN A 58 -6.54 -10.74 -8.60
CA GLN A 58 -6.66 -11.95 -9.39
C GLN A 58 -6.91 -13.18 -8.50
N LYS A 59 -6.11 -13.36 -7.44
CA LYS A 59 -6.29 -14.48 -6.50
C LYS A 59 -7.67 -14.47 -5.84
N VAL A 60 -8.17 -13.29 -5.49
CA VAL A 60 -9.50 -13.14 -4.89
C VAL A 60 -10.59 -13.47 -5.91
N SER A 61 -10.42 -13.08 -7.19
CA SER A 61 -11.39 -13.39 -8.25
C SER A 61 -11.48 -14.88 -8.59
N GLU A 62 -10.43 -15.65 -8.29
CA GLU A 62 -10.39 -17.10 -8.48
C GLU A 62 -11.02 -17.87 -7.30
N LEU A 63 -11.35 -17.19 -6.20
CA LEU A 63 -12.05 -17.82 -5.09
C LEU A 63 -13.48 -18.18 -5.52
N PRO A 64 -14.00 -19.36 -5.13
CA PRO A 64 -15.38 -19.72 -5.40
C PRO A 64 -16.32 -18.66 -4.84
N SER A 65 -17.25 -18.18 -5.66
CA SER A 65 -18.37 -17.39 -5.15
C SER A 65 -19.24 -18.28 -4.27
N LEU A 66 -19.55 -17.81 -3.06
CA LEU A 66 -20.56 -18.41 -2.17
C LEU A 66 -21.93 -18.48 -2.83
#